data_AF-A0AAW1WQ79-F1
#
_entry.id   AF-A0AAW1WQ79-F1
#
_cell.length_a   1.000
_cell.length_b   1.000
_cell.length_c   1.000
_cell.angle_alpha   90.00
_cell.angle_beta   90.00
_cell.angle_gamma   90.00
#
_symmetry.space_group_name_H-M   'P 1'
#
loop_
_entity.id
_entity.type
_entity.pdbx_description
1 polymer ?
#
loop_
_entity_poly.entity_id
_entity_poly.type
_entity_poly.pdbx_seq_one_letter_code
_entity_poly.pdbx_strand_id
1 'polypeptide(L)'
;METERGSGNDIHTSPPLDRKEKNDEEEEEEEAANNAIDLKKRISGHPMYELLVQTHLDCLKAGGVDTVDLERNDSKDMKQVPGAPTLDESTELDQFMEAYCLALGKLKEAIEEPQQDSMVFINNMHLQLKELTAYSHPPEPATATVHTSGT
;
A
#
# COMPACT_ATOMS: atom_id res chain seq x y z
N MET A 1 -3.16 -68.78 60.62
CA MET A 1 -3.12 -67.33 60.91
C MET A 1 -1.67 -67.10 61.29
N GLU A 2 -0.81 -66.66 60.39
CA GLU A 2 -0.53 -65.24 60.10
C GLU A 2 0.03 -65.10 58.67
N THR A 3 -0.32 -64.00 57.99
CA THR A 3 0.21 -63.63 56.67
C THR A 3 0.94 -62.29 56.80
N GLU A 4 2.26 -62.29 56.63
CA GLU A 4 3.05 -61.06 56.47
C GLU A 4 2.73 -60.40 55.12
N ARG A 5 2.34 -59.12 55.17
CA ARG A 5 2.12 -58.28 53.99
C ARG A 5 3.43 -57.59 53.62
N GLY A 6 3.94 -57.90 52.43
CA GLY A 6 5.03 -57.16 51.80
C GLY A 6 4.61 -55.74 51.47
N SER A 7 5.45 -54.77 51.85
CA SER A 7 5.30 -53.36 51.53
C SER A 7 5.85 -53.12 50.11
N GLY A 8 4.96 -52.87 49.15
CA GLY A 8 5.34 -52.40 47.82
C GLY A 8 5.65 -50.90 47.87
N ASN A 9 6.83 -50.51 47.38
CA ASN A 9 7.16 -49.11 47.09
C ASN A 9 6.45 -48.70 45.79
N ASP A 10 5.56 -47.72 45.85
CA ASP A 10 5.00 -47.06 44.68
C ASP A 10 6.06 -46.16 44.02
N ILE A 11 6.61 -46.61 42.88
CA ILE A 11 7.34 -45.74 41.97
C ILE A 11 6.30 -45.02 41.12
N HIS A 12 5.92 -43.81 41.55
CA HIS A 12 5.16 -42.88 40.72
C HIS A 12 6.09 -42.26 39.67
N THR A 13 6.35 -42.99 38.59
CA THR A 13 6.90 -42.39 37.36
C THR A 13 5.73 -41.83 36.56
N SER A 14 5.47 -40.53 36.70
CA SER A 14 4.59 -39.80 35.79
C SER A 14 5.14 -39.89 34.36
N PRO A 15 4.31 -40.06 33.33
CA PRO A 15 4.74 -39.89 31.95
C PRO A 15 5.02 -38.40 31.67
N PRO A 16 5.97 -38.05 30.77
CA PRO A 16 6.18 -36.66 30.36
C PRO A 16 5.04 -36.23 29.43
N LEU A 17 4.16 -35.33 29.90
CA LEU A 17 3.05 -34.81 29.12
C LEU A 17 3.48 -33.65 28.18
N ASP A 18 4.66 -33.05 28.38
CA ASP A 18 5.11 -31.86 27.66
C ASP A 18 5.61 -32.09 26.22
N ARG A 19 5.72 -33.34 25.75
CA ARG A 19 6.27 -33.64 24.40
C ARG A 19 5.23 -33.74 23.29
N LYS A 20 3.94 -33.87 23.63
CA LYS A 20 2.86 -34.09 22.66
C LYS A 20 2.26 -32.76 22.18
N GLU A 21 1.94 -31.87 23.12
CA GLU A 21 1.38 -30.54 22.84
C GLU A 21 2.33 -29.67 22.00
N LYS A 22 3.64 -29.75 22.28
CA LYS A 22 4.65 -29.01 21.51
C LYS A 22 4.73 -29.43 20.03
N ASN A 23 4.41 -30.69 19.73
CA ASN A 23 4.48 -31.21 18.36
C ASN A 23 3.23 -30.85 17.55
N ASP A 24 2.08 -30.71 18.21
CA ASP A 24 0.83 -30.30 17.55
C ASP A 24 0.83 -28.78 17.25
N GLU A 25 1.40 -27.95 18.14
CA GLU A 25 1.59 -26.50 17.90
C GLU A 25 2.57 -26.20 16.74
N GLU A 26 3.68 -26.96 16.65
CA GLU A 26 4.66 -26.82 15.56
C GLU A 26 4.06 -27.24 14.20
N GLU A 27 3.17 -28.23 14.16
CA GLU A 27 2.46 -28.67 12.94
C GLU A 27 1.41 -27.64 12.47
N GLU A 28 0.65 -27.02 13.39
CA GLU A 28 -0.30 -25.96 13.06
C GLU A 28 0.38 -24.69 12.51
N GLU A 29 1.54 -24.30 13.07
CA GLU A 29 2.31 -23.15 12.59
C GLU A 29 2.89 -23.42 11.19
N GLU A 30 3.38 -24.64 10.92
CA GLU A 30 3.85 -25.05 9.60
C GLU A 30 2.72 -25.04 8.55
N GLU A 31 1.53 -25.54 8.91
CA GLU A 31 0.37 -25.51 8.03
C GLU A 31 -0.06 -24.06 7.71
N ALA A 32 -0.12 -23.19 8.71
CA ALA A 32 -0.44 -21.78 8.53
C ALA A 32 0.59 -21.07 7.62
N ALA A 33 1.87 -21.36 7.80
CA ALA A 33 2.94 -20.82 6.96
C ALA A 33 2.81 -21.29 5.50
N ASN A 34 2.53 -22.57 5.28
CA ASN A 34 2.31 -23.13 3.94
C ASN A 34 1.09 -22.50 3.26
N ASN A 35 -0.02 -22.36 3.98
CA ASN A 35 -1.22 -21.69 3.49
C ASN A 35 -0.95 -20.23 3.10
N ALA A 36 -0.15 -19.50 3.88
CA ALA A 36 0.25 -18.13 3.56
C ALA A 36 1.13 -18.05 2.30
N ILE A 37 2.06 -18.99 2.13
CA ILE A 37 2.91 -19.09 0.94
C ILE A 37 2.06 -19.34 -0.31
N ASP A 38 1.10 -20.26 -0.24
CA ASP A 38 0.26 -20.60 -1.38
C ASP A 38 -0.73 -19.49 -1.72
N LEU A 39 -1.29 -18.80 -0.71
CA LEU A 39 -2.07 -17.59 -0.93
C LEU A 39 -1.25 -16.49 -1.62
N LYS A 40 -0.01 -16.25 -1.16
CA LYS A 40 0.90 -15.28 -1.78
C LYS A 40 1.16 -15.63 -3.25
N LYS A 41 1.44 -16.90 -3.57
CA LYS A 41 1.64 -17.35 -4.96
C LYS A 41 0.40 -17.11 -5.82
N ARG A 42 -0.79 -17.37 -5.28
CA ARG A 42 -2.06 -17.14 -5.98
C ARG A 42 -2.27 -15.65 -6.27
N ILE A 43 -2.04 -14.79 -5.28
CA ILE A 43 -2.14 -13.33 -5.45
C ILE A 43 -1.11 -12.83 -6.48
N SER A 44 0.16 -13.23 -6.34
CA SER A 44 1.24 -12.75 -7.23
C SER A 44 1.15 -13.31 -8.66
N GLY A 45 0.57 -14.51 -8.83
CA GLY A 45 0.34 -15.13 -10.14
C GLY A 45 -0.97 -14.68 -10.82
N HIS A 46 -1.72 -13.78 -10.20
CA HIS A 46 -3.03 -13.37 -10.70
C HIS A 46 -2.93 -12.42 -11.90
N PRO A 47 -3.77 -12.55 -12.94
CA PRO A 47 -3.73 -11.68 -14.13
C PRO A 47 -3.89 -10.18 -13.82
N MET A 48 -4.58 -9.84 -12.73
CA MET A 48 -4.78 -8.44 -12.29
C MET A 48 -3.71 -7.92 -11.32
N TYR A 49 -2.73 -8.73 -10.91
CA TYR A 49 -1.75 -8.32 -9.90
C TYR A 49 -0.93 -7.10 -10.34
N GLU A 50 -0.46 -7.08 -11.59
CA GLU A 50 0.30 -5.94 -12.12
C GLU A 50 -0.55 -4.65 -12.14
N LEU A 51 -1.82 -4.75 -12.52
CA LEU A 51 -2.75 -3.60 -12.51
C LEU A 51 -2.99 -3.09 -11.09
N LEU A 52 -3.15 -4.00 -10.13
CA LEU A 52 -3.32 -3.67 -8.72
C LEU A 52 -2.09 -2.94 -8.16
N VAL A 53 -0.89 -3.42 -8.46
CA VAL A 53 0.37 -2.75 -8.07
C VAL A 53 0.46 -1.36 -8.70
N GLN A 54 0.18 -1.24 -10.00
CA GLN A 54 0.23 0.03 -10.70
C GLN A 54 -0.75 1.05 -10.12
N THR A 55 -2.01 0.66 -9.93
CA THR A 55 -3.03 1.54 -9.35
C THR A 55 -2.70 1.95 -7.91
N HIS A 56 -2.06 1.06 -7.15
CA HIS A 56 -1.57 1.38 -5.81
C HIS A 56 -0.46 2.43 -5.85
N LEU A 57 0.54 2.27 -6.73
CA LEU A 57 1.64 3.22 -6.91
C LEU A 57 1.12 4.60 -7.37
N ASP A 58 0.16 4.64 -8.29
CA ASP A 58 -0.43 5.90 -8.74
C ASP A 58 -1.23 6.60 -7.63
N CYS A 59 -1.90 5.83 -6.77
CA CYS A 59 -2.55 6.38 -5.58
C CYS A 59 -1.53 6.96 -4.58
N LEU A 60 -0.40 6.28 -4.34
CA LEU A 60 0.68 6.79 -3.50
C LEU A 60 1.28 8.08 -4.06
N LYS A 61 1.49 8.14 -5.37
CA LYS A 61 1.99 9.32 -6.08
C LYS A 61 1.03 10.50 -5.97
N ALA A 62 -0.28 10.27 -6.15
CA ALA A 62 -1.29 11.30 -5.90
C ALA A 62 -1.26 11.79 -4.44
N GLY A 63 -1.00 10.88 -3.49
CA GLY A 63 -0.79 11.21 -2.08
C GLY A 63 0.54 11.90 -1.74
N GLY A 64 1.43 12.12 -2.71
CA GLY A 64 2.74 12.74 -2.49
C GLY A 64 3.77 11.85 -1.78
N VAL A 65 3.57 10.52 -1.80
CA VAL A 65 4.54 9.55 -1.29
C VAL A 65 5.55 9.24 -2.39
N ASP A 66 6.82 9.58 -2.18
CA ASP A 66 7.90 9.28 -3.12
C ASP A 66 8.15 7.76 -3.18
N THR A 67 7.79 7.14 -4.30
CA THR A 67 7.83 5.68 -4.49
C THR A 67 9.24 5.11 -4.71
N VAL A 68 10.29 5.94 -4.65
CA VAL A 68 11.69 5.54 -4.86
C VAL A 68 12.21 4.55 -3.81
N ASP A 69 11.57 4.46 -2.65
CA ASP A 69 11.88 3.45 -1.62
C ASP A 69 11.09 2.13 -1.79
N LEU A 70 10.04 2.11 -2.62
CA LEU A 70 9.19 0.92 -2.83
C LEU A 70 9.67 0.02 -3.97
N GLU A 71 10.36 0.56 -4.98
CA GLU A 71 10.81 -0.21 -6.15
C GLU A 71 11.96 -1.18 -5.85
N ARG A 72 12.54 -1.15 -4.65
CA ARG A 72 13.72 -1.97 -4.31
C ARG A 72 13.42 -3.44 -4.01
N ASN A 73 12.16 -3.85 -3.84
CA ASN A 73 11.86 -5.17 -3.26
C ASN A 73 11.41 -6.28 -4.20
N ASP A 74 11.03 -6.05 -5.47
CA ASP A 74 10.55 -7.17 -6.30
C ASP A 74 10.97 -7.05 -7.77
N SER A 75 12.20 -7.46 -8.05
CA SER A 75 12.65 -7.82 -9.40
C SER A 75 13.48 -9.08 -9.34
N LYS A 76 12.83 -10.24 -9.17
CA LYS A 76 13.41 -11.52 -9.54
C LYS A 76 12.36 -12.41 -10.22
N ASP A 77 12.49 -12.47 -11.55
CA ASP A 77 12.08 -13.56 -12.45
C ASP A 77 10.80 -14.32 -12.08
N MET A 78 9.65 -13.88 -12.60
CA MET A 78 8.47 -14.75 -12.74
C MET A 78 8.43 -15.31 -14.17
N LYS A 79 8.87 -16.57 -14.30
CA LYS A 79 8.52 -17.40 -15.45
C LYS A 79 7.04 -17.78 -15.34
N GLN A 80 6.29 -17.54 -16.40
CA GLN A 80 4.90 -17.98 -16.55
C GLN A 80 4.79 -19.50 -16.33
N VAL A 81 3.88 -19.90 -15.44
CA VAL A 81 3.43 -21.29 -15.28
C VAL A 81 2.00 -21.38 -15.83
N PRO A 82 1.70 -22.28 -16.79
CA PRO A 82 0.33 -22.56 -17.17
C PRO A 82 -0.27 -23.54 -16.16
N GLY A 83 -1.20 -23.05 -15.34
CA GLY A 83 -2.02 -23.87 -14.45
C GLY A 83 -3.24 -23.08 -14.03
N ALA A 84 -4.40 -23.41 -14.59
CA ALA A 84 -5.67 -22.78 -14.22
C ALA A 84 -6.02 -23.14 -12.76
N PRO A 85 -6.41 -22.16 -11.92
CA PRO A 85 -6.90 -22.45 -10.58
C PRO A 85 -8.31 -23.05 -10.65
N THR A 86 -8.66 -23.83 -9.64
CA THR A 86 -10.01 -24.38 -9.45
C THR A 86 -11.03 -23.24 -9.31
N LEU A 87 -12.18 -23.45 -9.93
CA LEU A 87 -13.15 -22.43 -10.35
C LEU A 87 -13.92 -21.75 -9.21
N ASP A 88 -13.82 -22.25 -7.98
CA ASP A 88 -14.57 -21.81 -6.80
C ASP A 88 -13.81 -20.75 -5.99
N GLU A 89 -12.58 -21.03 -5.58
CA GLU A 89 -11.77 -20.05 -4.84
C GLU A 89 -11.09 -18.99 -5.72
N SER A 90 -11.11 -19.18 -7.05
CA SER A 90 -10.68 -18.12 -7.98
C SER A 90 -11.61 -16.91 -7.90
N THR A 91 -12.91 -17.13 -7.68
CA THR A 91 -13.91 -16.07 -7.73
C THR A 91 -13.82 -15.05 -6.59
N GLU A 92 -13.48 -15.49 -5.38
CA GLU A 92 -13.26 -14.58 -4.25
C GLU A 92 -12.02 -13.72 -4.47
N LEU A 93 -10.92 -14.33 -4.93
CA LEU A 93 -9.71 -13.59 -5.26
C LEU A 93 -9.95 -12.62 -6.43
N ASP A 94 -10.63 -13.04 -7.48
CA ASP A 94 -11.01 -12.19 -8.61
C ASP A 94 -11.78 -10.96 -8.10
N GLN A 95 -12.80 -11.18 -7.27
CA GLN A 95 -13.62 -10.12 -6.70
C GLN A 95 -12.83 -9.20 -5.77
N PHE A 96 -11.91 -9.75 -4.97
CA PHE A 96 -10.99 -8.96 -4.16
C PHE A 96 -10.10 -8.06 -5.03
N MET A 97 -9.48 -8.61 -6.06
CA MET A 97 -8.57 -7.88 -6.95
C MET A 97 -9.30 -6.73 -7.67
N GLU A 98 -10.53 -6.97 -8.13
CA GLU A 98 -11.38 -5.94 -8.73
C GLU A 98 -11.80 -4.87 -7.72
N ALA A 99 -12.32 -5.27 -6.56
CA ALA A 99 -12.77 -4.35 -5.53
C ALA A 99 -11.63 -3.47 -5.01
N TYR A 100 -10.43 -4.03 -4.87
CA TYR A 100 -9.25 -3.29 -4.41
C TYR A 100 -8.79 -2.26 -5.44
N CYS A 101 -8.68 -2.65 -6.72
CA CYS A 101 -8.38 -1.71 -7.81
C CYS A 101 -9.40 -0.55 -7.85
N LEU A 102 -10.69 -0.86 -7.72
CA LEU A 102 -11.76 0.12 -7.73
C LEU A 102 -11.69 1.06 -6.52
N ALA A 103 -11.41 0.53 -5.32
CA ALA A 103 -11.23 1.32 -4.11
C ALA A 103 -10.02 2.28 -4.23
N LEU A 104 -8.89 1.81 -4.77
CA LEU A 104 -7.71 2.64 -5.04
C LEU A 104 -8.01 3.76 -6.04
N GLY A 105 -8.75 3.46 -7.11
CA GLY A 105 -9.15 4.48 -8.10
C GLY A 105 -9.97 5.59 -7.47
N LYS A 106 -10.95 5.24 -6.63
CA LYS A 106 -11.76 6.22 -5.89
C LYS A 106 -10.93 7.02 -4.88
N LEU A 107 -10.00 6.37 -4.19
CA LEU A 107 -9.10 7.04 -3.26
C LEU A 107 -8.21 8.05 -3.98
N LYS A 108 -7.65 7.68 -5.14
CA LYS A 108 -6.85 8.57 -5.99
C LYS A 108 -7.65 9.81 -6.41
N GLU A 109 -8.87 9.63 -6.91
CA GLU A 109 -9.75 10.74 -7.30
C GLU A 109 -10.05 11.66 -6.10
N ALA A 110 -10.40 11.08 -4.95
CA ALA A 110 -10.67 11.84 -3.72
C ALA A 110 -9.44 12.61 -3.18
N ILE A 111 -8.22 12.23 -3.57
CA ILE A 111 -6.99 12.96 -3.25
C ILE A 111 -6.74 14.06 -4.29
N GLU A 112 -6.85 13.76 -5.58
CA GLU A 112 -6.54 14.69 -6.67
C GLU A 112 -7.54 15.84 -6.78
N GLU A 113 -8.83 15.59 -6.54
CA GLU A 113 -9.89 16.61 -6.60
C GLU A 113 -9.59 17.82 -5.69
N PRO A 114 -9.42 17.67 -4.36
CA PRO A 114 -9.14 18.80 -3.48
C PRO A 114 -7.77 19.46 -3.75
N GLN A 115 -6.78 18.70 -4.26
CA GLN A 115 -5.50 19.25 -4.67
C GLN A 115 -5.65 20.20 -5.87
N GLN A 116 -6.41 19.78 -6.88
CA GLN A 116 -6.67 20.57 -8.07
C GLN A 116 -7.49 21.81 -7.74
N ASP A 117 -8.53 21.67 -6.92
CA ASP A 117 -9.36 22.80 -6.45
C ASP A 117 -8.53 23.84 -5.69
N SER A 118 -7.63 23.37 -4.82
CA SER A 118 -6.69 24.25 -4.10
C SER A 118 -5.76 24.99 -5.06
N MET A 119 -5.24 24.30 -6.09
CA MET A 119 -4.37 24.90 -7.09
C MET A 119 -5.09 25.98 -7.90
N VAL A 120 -6.33 25.72 -8.31
CA VAL A 120 -7.19 26.70 -9.00
C VAL A 120 -7.43 27.91 -8.12
N PHE A 121 -7.79 27.72 -6.85
CA PHE A 121 -7.99 28.80 -5.89
C PHE A 121 -6.72 29.67 -5.74
N ILE A 122 -5.57 29.04 -5.53
CA ILE A 122 -4.28 29.73 -5.37
C ILE A 122 -3.95 30.56 -6.62
N ASN A 123 -4.08 29.97 -7.82
CA ASN A 123 -3.81 30.67 -9.07
C ASN A 123 -4.74 31.88 -9.27
N ASN A 124 -6.02 31.74 -8.95
CA ASN A 124 -6.98 32.84 -9.02
C ASN A 124 -6.63 33.98 -8.06
N MET A 125 -6.17 33.67 -6.86
CA MET A 125 -5.71 34.68 -5.89
C MET A 125 -4.42 35.37 -6.36
N HIS A 126 -3.48 34.62 -6.92
CA HIS A 126 -2.27 35.21 -7.51
C HIS A 126 -2.57 36.19 -8.64
N LEU A 127 -3.55 35.88 -9.51
CA LEU A 127 -3.98 36.79 -10.57
C LEU A 127 -4.56 38.09 -10.00
N GLN A 128 -5.47 38.00 -9.04
CA GLN A 128 -6.06 39.18 -8.38
C GLN A 128 -4.99 40.07 -7.72
N LEU A 129 -4.02 39.47 -7.04
CA LEU A 129 -2.91 40.21 -6.41
C LEU A 129 -2.00 40.91 -7.45
N LYS A 130 -1.76 40.25 -8.59
CA LYS A 130 -0.97 40.81 -9.69
C LYS A 130 -1.68 42.00 -10.35
N GLU A 131 -3.00 41.92 -10.50
CA GLU A 131 -3.81 43.02 -11.01
C GLU A 131 -3.71 44.23 -10.08
N LEU A 132 -3.94 44.05 -8.77
CA LEU A 132 -3.85 45.14 -7.78
C LEU A 132 -2.48 45.84 -7.78
N THR A 133 -1.40 45.08 -7.92
CA THR A 133 -0.04 45.63 -7.97
C THR A 133 0.27 46.35 -9.28
N ALA A 134 -0.28 45.89 -10.40
CA ALA A 134 -0.16 46.59 -11.69
C ALA A 134 -0.87 47.96 -11.68
N TYR A 135 -1.99 48.10 -10.96
CA TYR A 135 -2.70 49.39 -10.83
C TYR A 135 -2.01 50.37 -9.86
N SER A 136 -1.05 49.91 -9.05
CA SER A 136 -0.35 50.74 -8.06
C SER A 136 0.84 51.53 -8.64
N HIS A 137 1.26 51.25 -9.88
CA HIS A 137 2.33 52.00 -10.56
C HIS A 137 1.77 52.76 -11.78
N PRO A 138 1.54 54.09 -11.69
CA PRO A 138 1.23 54.88 -12.88
C PRO A 138 2.41 54.80 -13.86
N PRO A 139 2.19 54.76 -15.18
CA PRO A 139 3.26 55.07 -16.12
C PRO A 139 3.77 56.49 -15.79
N GLU A 140 5.03 56.60 -15.38
CA GLU A 140 5.69 57.87 -15.12
C GLU A 140 5.61 58.72 -16.41
N PRO A 141 5.03 59.93 -16.40
CA PRO A 141 4.90 60.72 -17.60
C PRO A 141 6.29 61.09 -18.11
N ALA A 142 6.58 60.73 -19.36
CA ALA A 142 7.81 61.07 -20.06
C ALA A 142 8.12 62.56 -19.86
N THR A 143 9.24 62.84 -19.19
CA THR A 143 9.75 64.18 -19.00
C THR A 143 10.04 64.78 -20.37
N ALA A 144 9.17 65.69 -20.83
CA ALA A 144 9.43 66.51 -21.99
C ALA A 144 10.66 67.38 -21.68
N THR A 145 11.83 66.93 -22.12
CA THR A 145 13.06 67.71 -22.11
C THR A 145 12.88 68.85 -23.12
N VAL A 146 12.44 70.01 -22.65
CA VAL A 146 12.42 71.23 -23.46
C VAL A 146 13.87 71.63 -23.69
N HIS A 147 14.39 71.27 -24.86
CA HIS A 147 15.59 71.87 -25.41
C HIS A 147 15.26 73.31 -25.81
N THR A 148 15.63 74.29 -24.98
CA THR A 148 15.68 75.69 -25.41
C THR A 148 17.01 75.93 -26.12
N SER A 149 16.99 75.85 -27.45
CA SER A 149 17.98 76.51 -28.29
C SER A 149 17.54 77.95 -28.51
N GLY A 150 18.41 78.93 -28.25
CA GLY A 150 18.09 80.32 -28.61
C GLY A 150 19.08 81.37 -28.09
N THR A 151 20.12 81.60 -28.90
CA THR A 151 20.95 82.83 -29.09
C THR A 151 21.69 83.44 -27.91
#